data_AF-A0A1M7T147-F1
#
_entry.id   AF-A0A1M7T147-F1
#
_cell.length_a   1.000
_cell.length_b   1.000
_cell.length_c   1.000
_cell.angle_alpha   90.00
_cell.angle_beta   90.00
_cell.angle_gamma   90.00
#
_symmetry.space_group_name_H-M   'P 1'
#
loop_
_entity.id
_entity.type
_entity.pdbx_description
1 polymer ?
#
loop_
_entity_poly.entity_id
_entity_poly.type
_entity_poly.pdbx_seq_one_letter_code
_entity_poly.pdbx_strand_id
1 'polypeptide(L)'
;MVKIRDKNLPELAGIYNNGGKDALYQTLRESFGIKYPWSTLSRMKSMDSLGYDETTDRFRAEQCKQADENLFMSMDELCSPVKPQHICEDKIERNAPKAEAMEKLVKELIGDRLLELSRYVVMDTLSKTMIIDKTALTGAGYTLVTH
;
A
#
# COMPACT_ATOMS: atom_id res chain seq x y z
N MET A 1 21.55 -25.46 -4.37
CA MET A 1 20.14 -25.22 -4.77
C MET A 1 20.13 -23.98 -5.66
N VAL A 2 19.91 -24.13 -6.96
CA VAL A 2 19.91 -22.98 -7.89
C VAL A 2 18.67 -22.14 -7.57
N LYS A 3 18.87 -20.89 -7.14
CA LYS A 3 17.77 -19.95 -6.89
C LYS A 3 17.66 -19.00 -8.08
N ILE A 4 16.49 -18.95 -8.69
CA ILE A 4 16.18 -17.92 -9.69
C ILE A 4 16.14 -16.58 -8.97
N ARG A 5 16.83 -15.60 -9.55
CA ARG A 5 16.81 -14.21 -9.11
C ARG A 5 15.44 -13.61 -9.39
N ASP A 6 14.95 -12.78 -8.49
CA ASP A 6 13.58 -12.23 -8.56
C ASP A 6 13.33 -11.42 -9.84
N LYS A 7 14.39 -10.85 -10.43
CA LYS A 7 14.38 -10.13 -11.70
C LYS A 7 13.91 -10.95 -12.91
N ASN A 8 14.05 -12.27 -12.87
CA ASN A 8 13.68 -13.15 -14.00
C ASN A 8 12.28 -13.73 -13.86
N LEU A 9 11.62 -13.52 -12.72
CA LEU A 9 10.28 -14.05 -12.44
C LEU A 9 9.17 -13.45 -13.33
N PRO A 10 9.20 -12.15 -13.70
CA PRO A 10 8.26 -11.58 -14.66
C PRO A 10 8.29 -12.25 -16.03
N GLU A 11 9.49 -12.53 -16.54
CA GLU A 11 9.68 -13.18 -17.84
C GLU A 11 9.14 -14.61 -17.81
N LEU A 12 9.43 -15.35 -16.73
CA LEU A 12 8.90 -16.69 -16.51
C LEU A 12 7.36 -16.69 -16.39
N ALA A 13 6.78 -15.69 -15.74
CA ALA A 13 5.33 -15.51 -15.67
C ALA A 13 4.73 -15.27 -17.06
N GLY A 14 5.40 -14.49 -17.91
CA GLY A 14 5.02 -14.30 -19.31
C GLY A 14 5.07 -15.60 -20.14
N ILE A 15 6.10 -16.42 -19.94
CA ILE A 15 6.22 -17.73 -20.59
C ILE A 15 5.08 -18.66 -20.15
N TYR A 16 4.75 -18.67 -18.86
CA TYR A 16 3.63 -19.45 -18.33
C TYR A 16 2.29 -19.00 -18.93
N ASN A 17 2.03 -17.68 -19.01
CA ASN A 17 0.78 -17.16 -19.54
C ASN A 17 0.57 -17.47 -21.03
N ASN A 18 1.66 -17.53 -21.82
CA ASN A 18 1.59 -17.73 -23.27
C ASN A 18 1.73 -19.21 -23.69
N GLY A 19 2.59 -19.96 -23.01
CA GLY A 19 2.94 -21.34 -23.35
C GLY A 19 2.54 -22.38 -22.29
N GLY A 20 1.90 -21.95 -21.21
CA GLY A 20 1.45 -22.83 -20.14
C GLY A 20 2.59 -23.43 -19.30
N LYS A 21 2.21 -24.44 -18.51
CA LYS A 21 3.10 -25.13 -17.57
C LYS A 21 4.29 -25.81 -18.25
N ASP A 22 4.07 -26.42 -19.41
CA ASP A 22 5.10 -27.22 -20.08
C ASP A 22 6.21 -26.34 -20.67
N ALA A 23 5.84 -25.23 -21.30
CA ALA A 23 6.80 -24.24 -21.79
C ALA A 23 7.66 -23.68 -20.64
N LEU A 24 7.01 -23.33 -19.52
CA LEU A 24 7.74 -22.87 -18.32
C LEU A 24 8.72 -23.94 -17.82
N TYR A 25 8.28 -25.19 -17.72
CA TYR A 25 9.12 -26.27 -17.20
C TYR A 25 10.32 -26.56 -18.09
N GLN A 26 10.15 -26.44 -19.41
CA GLN A 26 11.22 -26.57 -20.37
C GLN A 26 12.25 -25.46 -20.19
N THR A 27 11.83 -24.19 -20.13
CA THR A 27 12.72 -23.04 -19.88
C THR A 27 13.45 -23.17 -18.54
N LEU A 28 12.78 -23.61 -17.48
CA LEU A 28 13.39 -23.80 -16.16
C LEU A 28 14.48 -24.89 -16.17
N ARG A 29 14.32 -25.94 -16.98
CA ARG A 29 15.31 -27.02 -17.12
C ARG A 29 16.47 -26.61 -18.01
N GLU A 30 16.18 -26.03 -19.17
CA GLU A 30 17.19 -25.70 -20.19
C GLU A 30 18.00 -24.46 -19.84
N SER A 31 17.34 -23.37 -19.45
CA SER A 31 17.99 -22.08 -19.20
C SER A 31 18.54 -21.95 -17.77
N PHE A 32 17.89 -22.57 -16.79
CA PHE A 32 18.23 -22.42 -15.37
C PHE A 32 18.75 -23.71 -14.71
N GLY A 33 18.75 -24.85 -15.41
CA GLY A 33 19.26 -26.12 -14.88
C GLY A 33 18.46 -26.66 -13.68
N ILE A 34 17.19 -26.29 -13.55
CA ILE A 34 16.40 -26.64 -12.37
C ILE A 34 15.86 -28.06 -12.47
N LYS A 35 16.32 -28.91 -11.55
CA LYS A 35 15.92 -30.33 -11.46
C LYS A 35 14.42 -30.51 -11.17
N TYR A 36 13.81 -29.61 -10.39
CA TYR A 36 12.41 -29.68 -9.99
C TYR A 36 11.64 -28.39 -10.32
N PRO A 37 11.16 -28.22 -11.56
CA PRO A 37 10.47 -27.00 -11.99
C PRO A 37 9.18 -26.68 -11.22
N TRP A 38 8.49 -27.71 -10.72
CA TRP A 38 7.23 -27.57 -9.99
C TRP A 38 7.36 -26.74 -8.72
N SER A 39 8.49 -26.84 -8.00
CA SER A 39 8.70 -26.08 -6.77
C SER A 39 8.90 -24.59 -7.05
N THR A 40 9.45 -24.27 -8.23
CA THR A 40 9.56 -22.88 -8.71
C THR A 40 8.19 -22.32 -9.07
N LEU A 41 7.36 -23.10 -9.77
CA LEU A 41 6.00 -22.70 -10.10
C LEU A 41 5.15 -22.50 -8.83
N SER A 42 5.21 -23.43 -7.86
CA SER A 42 4.53 -23.25 -6.57
C SER A 42 4.97 -21.97 -5.87
N ARG A 43 6.27 -21.69 -5.86
CA ARG A 43 6.81 -20.46 -5.27
C ARG A 43 6.33 -19.21 -6.02
N MET A 44 6.27 -19.25 -7.34
CA MET A 44 5.75 -18.13 -8.13
C MET A 44 4.27 -17.85 -7.84
N LYS A 45 3.46 -18.90 -7.70
CA LYS A 45 2.03 -18.77 -7.36
C LYS A 45 1.81 -18.21 -5.95
N SER A 46 2.70 -18.50 -5.01
CA SER A 46 2.63 -17.97 -3.63
C SER A 46 3.26 -16.59 -3.46
N MET A 47 3.79 -15.97 -4.52
CA MET A 47 4.42 -14.65 -4.45
C MET A 47 3.40 -13.58 -4.81
N ASP A 48 3.05 -12.74 -3.84
CA ASP A 48 2.10 -11.63 -4.01
C ASP A 48 2.53 -10.66 -5.11
N SER A 49 3.84 -10.49 -5.32
CA SER A 49 4.39 -9.58 -6.34
C SER A 49 4.12 -10.00 -7.78
N LEU A 50 3.81 -11.27 -8.05
CA LEU A 50 3.47 -11.78 -9.37
C LEU A 50 1.95 -11.79 -9.63
N GLY A 51 1.16 -11.59 -8.56
CA GLY A 51 -0.30 -11.50 -8.63
C GLY A 51 -0.94 -12.65 -9.39
N TYR A 52 -0.73 -13.89 -8.94
CA TYR A 52 -1.33 -15.05 -9.58
C TYR A 52 -2.85 -15.09 -9.34
N ASP A 53 -3.61 -15.27 -10.43
CA ASP A 53 -5.05 -15.42 -10.39
C ASP A 53 -5.43 -16.88 -10.60
N GLU A 54 -5.95 -17.50 -9.54
CA GLU A 54 -6.39 -18.90 -9.53
C GLU A 54 -7.58 -19.14 -10.46
N THR A 55 -8.42 -18.13 -10.71
CA THR A 55 -9.64 -18.29 -11.51
C THR A 55 -9.35 -18.37 -13.00
N THR A 56 -8.32 -17.65 -13.45
CA THR A 56 -7.90 -17.59 -14.86
C THR A 56 -6.66 -18.42 -15.15
N ASP A 57 -6.06 -19.04 -14.13
CA ASP A 57 -4.78 -19.75 -14.16
C ASP A 57 -3.67 -18.94 -14.85
N ARG A 58 -3.56 -17.65 -14.50
CA ARG A 58 -2.62 -16.71 -15.12
C ARG A 58 -1.99 -15.78 -14.10
N PHE A 59 -0.77 -15.34 -14.39
CA PHE A 59 -0.07 -14.29 -13.63
C PHE A 59 -0.44 -12.90 -14.15
N ARG A 60 -0.57 -11.91 -13.27
CA ARG A 60 -0.82 -10.51 -13.65
C ARG A 60 0.46 -9.83 -14.08
N ALA A 61 0.83 -10.02 -15.35
CA ALA A 61 2.06 -9.48 -15.94
C ALA A 61 2.19 -7.94 -15.85
N GLU A 62 1.07 -7.21 -15.75
CA GLU A 62 1.06 -5.74 -15.59
C GLU A 62 1.71 -5.29 -14.27
N GLN A 63 1.50 -6.03 -13.18
CA GLN A 63 2.06 -5.69 -11.86
C GLN A 63 3.60 -5.88 -11.82
N CYS A 64 4.15 -6.69 -12.73
CA CYS A 64 5.59 -6.91 -12.83
C CYS A 64 6.34 -5.86 -13.66
N LYS A 65 5.66 -5.14 -14.57
CA LYS A 65 6.28 -4.06 -15.37
C LYS A 65 6.14 -2.69 -14.72
N GLN A 66 5.11 -2.51 -13.90
CA GLN A 66 4.74 -1.20 -13.33
C GLN A 66 5.69 -0.66 -12.25
N ALA A 67 6.62 -1.46 -11.72
CA ALA A 67 7.47 -1.00 -10.62
C ALA A 67 8.48 0.09 -11.03
N ASP A 68 8.95 0.10 -12.29
CA ASP A 68 10.02 1.02 -12.71
C ASP A 68 9.54 2.18 -13.60
N GLU A 69 8.52 1.99 -14.46
CA GLU A 69 8.13 3.01 -15.44
C GLU A 69 6.94 3.90 -14.99
N ASN A 70 6.16 3.47 -14.00
CA ASN A 70 4.97 4.22 -13.53
C ASN A 70 5.22 5.07 -12.28
N LEU A 71 6.47 5.22 -11.83
CA LEU A 71 6.77 6.07 -10.67
C LEU A 71 6.65 7.57 -10.99
N PHE A 72 6.75 7.96 -12.26
CA PHE A 72 6.64 9.35 -12.71
C PHE A 72 5.62 9.49 -13.83
N MET A 73 4.62 10.35 -13.62
CA MET A 73 3.67 10.75 -14.68
C MET A 73 4.41 11.54 -15.76
N SER A 74 4.04 11.32 -17.03
CA SER A 74 4.57 12.12 -18.13
C SER A 74 3.98 13.56 -18.12
N MET A 75 4.70 14.52 -18.69
CA MET A 75 4.24 15.93 -18.74
C MET A 75 2.89 16.10 -19.46
N ASP A 76 2.66 15.33 -20.52
CA ASP A 76 1.41 15.36 -21.26
C ASP A 76 0.24 14.79 -20.45
N GLU A 77 0.51 13.85 -19.56
CA GLU A 77 -0.47 13.26 -18.64
C GLU A 77 -0.87 14.23 -17.51
N LEU A 78 0.08 15.05 -17.04
CA LEU A 78 -0.19 16.14 -16.08
C LEU A 78 -1.01 17.29 -16.68
N CYS A 79 -0.83 17.57 -17.97
CA CYS A 79 -1.54 18.64 -18.68
C CYS A 79 -2.89 18.19 -19.28
N SER A 80 -3.18 16.89 -19.25
CA SER A 80 -4.44 16.36 -19.75
C SER A 80 -5.56 16.63 -18.75
N PRO A 81 -6.79 16.94 -19.21
CA PRO A 81 -7.94 17.06 -18.31
C PRO A 81 -8.12 15.75 -17.57
N VAL A 82 -8.07 15.81 -16.23
CA VAL A 82 -8.12 14.65 -15.33
C VAL A 82 -9.32 13.78 -15.70
N LYS A 83 -9.06 12.70 -16.44
CA LYS A 83 -9.98 11.58 -16.53
C LYS A 83 -9.66 10.72 -15.32
N PRO A 84 -10.59 10.54 -14.36
CA PRO A 84 -10.35 9.63 -13.25
C PRO A 84 -10.19 8.22 -13.80
N GLN A 85 -8.95 7.82 -14.07
CA GLN A 85 -8.59 6.43 -14.26
C GLN A 85 -8.68 5.83 -12.86
N HIS A 86 -9.73 5.05 -12.65
CA HIS A 86 -9.87 4.22 -11.47
C HIS A 86 -8.63 3.35 -11.35
N ILE A 87 -7.73 3.74 -10.45
CA ILE A 87 -6.82 2.80 -9.81
C ILE A 87 -7.75 1.73 -9.23
N CYS A 88 -7.52 0.49 -9.65
CA CYS A 88 -8.09 -0.69 -9.03
C CYS A 88 -7.53 -0.79 -7.61
N GLU A 89 -8.00 0.07 -6.72
CA GLU A 89 -8.02 -0.21 -5.30
C GLU A 89 -9.14 -1.21 -5.07
N ASP A 90 -8.80 -2.24 -4.29
CA ASP A 90 -9.70 -3.27 -3.84
C ASP A 90 -11.07 -2.71 -3.46
N LYS A 91 -12.09 -3.52 -3.76
CA LYS A 91 -13.47 -3.31 -3.31
C LYS A 91 -13.50 -3.23 -1.78
N ILE A 92 -13.29 -2.04 -1.24
CA ILE A 92 -13.74 -1.67 0.10
C ILE A 92 -14.58 -0.41 -0.08
N GLU A 93 -15.87 -0.67 -0.29
CA GLU A 93 -16.98 0.19 0.09
C GLU A 93 -16.87 1.68 -0.29
N ARG A 94 -16.93 1.94 -1.60
CA ARG A 94 -17.52 3.21 -2.09
C ARG A 94 -19.02 3.19 -1.81
N ASN A 95 -19.41 3.39 -0.55
CA ASN A 95 -20.70 3.92 -0.08
C ASN A 95 -20.76 3.93 1.47
N ALA A 96 -19.68 4.32 2.17
CA ALA A 96 -19.91 4.92 3.49
C ALA A 96 -20.80 6.16 3.26
N PRO A 97 -21.98 6.30 3.90
CA PRO A 97 -22.83 7.46 3.72
C PRO A 97 -21.98 8.71 3.98
N LYS A 98 -22.16 9.78 3.20
CA LYS A 98 -21.39 11.04 3.36
C LYS A 98 -21.28 11.50 4.82
N ALA A 99 -22.28 11.15 5.64
CA ALA A 99 -22.30 11.35 7.08
C ALA A 99 -21.17 10.61 7.84
N GLU A 100 -20.89 9.35 7.53
CA GLU A 100 -19.85 8.55 8.18
C GLU A 100 -18.44 9.05 7.83
N ALA A 101 -18.20 9.41 6.55
CA ALA A 101 -16.94 10.01 6.14
C ALA A 101 -16.71 11.37 6.82
N MET A 102 -17.76 12.18 6.96
CA MET A 102 -17.71 13.44 7.70
C MET A 102 -17.46 13.22 9.19
N GLU A 103 -18.10 12.22 9.81
CA GLU A 103 -17.90 11.89 11.22
C GLU A 103 -16.46 11.44 11.49
N LYS A 104 -15.88 10.64 10.59
CA LYS A 104 -14.48 10.24 10.67
C LYS A 104 -13.55 11.45 10.60
N LEU A 105 -13.78 12.36 9.66
CA LEU A 105 -13.00 13.59 9.54
C LEU A 105 -13.11 14.45 10.81
N VAL A 106 -14.31 14.60 11.37
CA VAL A 106 -14.52 15.33 12.63
C VAL A 106 -13.75 14.67 13.78
N LYS A 107 -13.76 13.34 13.88
CA LYS A 107 -12.99 12.61 14.91
C LYS A 107 -11.48 12.83 14.75
N GLU A 108 -10.97 12.82 13.53
CA GLU A 108 -9.55 13.08 13.24
C GLU A 108 -9.15 14.51 13.64
N LEU A 109 -9.93 15.52 13.24
CA LEU A 109 -9.65 16.91 13.60
C LEU A 109 -9.71 17.17 15.11
N ILE A 110 -10.69 16.58 15.81
CA ILE A 110 -10.78 16.66 17.26
C ILE A 110 -9.57 15.95 17.89
N GLY A 111 -9.20 14.78 17.37
CA GLY A 111 -8.03 14.03 17.81
C GLY A 111 -6.74 14.84 17.70
N ASP A 112 -6.49 15.45 16.55
CA ASP A 112 -5.33 16.29 16.31
C ASP A 112 -5.29 17.48 17.28
N ARG A 113 -6.44 18.13 17.50
CA ARG A 113 -6.50 19.27 18.43
C ARG A 113 -6.30 18.85 19.89
N LEU A 114 -6.84 17.71 20.31
CA LEU A 114 -6.62 17.17 21.66
C LEU A 114 -5.16 16.75 21.86
N LEU A 115 -4.54 16.16 20.84
CA LEU A 115 -3.13 15.77 20.88
C LEU A 115 -2.20 16.99 20.94
N GLU A 116 -2.56 18.08 20.28
CA GLU A 116 -1.84 19.34 20.40
C GLU A 116 -1.92 19.89 21.83
N LEU A 117 -3.11 19.87 22.43
CA LEU A 117 -3.34 20.35 23.80
C LEU A 117 -2.68 19.46 24.86
N SER A 118 -2.56 18.15 24.62
CA SER A 118 -1.95 17.22 25.56
C SER A 118 -0.46 17.49 25.82
N ARG A 119 0.20 18.29 24.97
CA ARG A 119 1.56 18.78 25.23
C ARG A 119 1.65 19.74 26.41
N TYR A 120 0.55 20.42 26.70
CA TYR A 120 0.50 21.51 27.67
C TYR A 120 -0.32 21.15 28.90
N VAL A 121 -1.28 20.23 28.76
CA VAL A 121 -2.24 19.91 29.80
C VAL A 121 -2.18 18.42 30.13
N VAL A 122 -1.93 18.12 31.41
CA VAL A 122 -2.02 16.77 31.97
C VAL A 122 -3.19 16.73 32.93
N MET A 123 -4.07 15.75 32.75
CA MET A 123 -5.21 15.53 33.63
C MET A 123 -5.03 14.22 34.40
N ASP A 124 -5.06 14.28 35.71
CA ASP A 124 -5.23 13.11 36.56
C ASP A 124 -6.71 12.98 36.96
N THR A 125 -7.36 11.97 36.39
CA THR A 125 -8.79 11.74 36.57
C THR A 125 -9.14 11.11 37.92
N LEU A 126 -8.17 10.52 38.62
CA LEU A 126 -8.34 9.94 39.95
C LEU A 126 -8.33 11.04 41.01
N SER A 127 -7.30 11.90 40.98
CA SER A 127 -7.17 13.01 41.91
C SER A 127 -8.01 14.24 41.52
N LYS A 128 -8.63 14.22 40.33
CA LYS A 128 -9.35 15.38 39.74
C LYS A 128 -8.45 16.62 39.64
N THR A 129 -7.16 16.41 39.37
CA THR A 129 -6.20 17.51 39.19
C THR A 129 -5.87 17.70 37.71
N MET A 130 -5.74 18.97 37.31
CA MET A 130 -5.29 19.35 35.98
C MET A 130 -4.03 20.20 36.13
N ILE A 131 -2.95 19.76 35.51
CA ILE A 131 -1.66 20.42 35.50
C ILE A 131 -1.50 21.08 34.13
N ILE A 132 -1.28 22.39 34.13
CA ILE A 132 -1.13 23.19 32.92
C ILE A 132 0.28 23.78 32.89
N ASP A 133 1.07 23.43 31.88
CA ASP A 133 2.40 24.00 31.65
C ASP A 133 2.27 25.39 31.02
N LYS A 134 2.23 26.40 31.89
CA LYS A 134 2.18 27.81 31.49
C LYS A 134 3.36 28.22 30.62
N THR A 135 4.56 27.71 30.88
CA THR A 135 5.78 28.14 30.17
C THR A 135 5.76 27.69 28.72
N ALA A 136 5.39 26.42 28.49
CA ALA A 136 5.22 25.85 27.17
C ALA A 136 4.08 26.52 26.40
N LEU A 137 2.96 26.84 27.06
CA LEU A 137 1.84 27.58 26.44
C LEU A 137 2.26 28.97 25.96
N THR A 138 2.92 29.76 26.81
CA THR A 138 3.38 31.10 26.44
C THR A 138 4.46 31.06 25.37
N GLY A 139 5.34 30.06 25.40
CA GLY A 139 6.35 29.83 24.37
C GLY A 139 5.74 29.51 23.00
N ALA A 140 4.57 28.86 22.99
CA ALA A 140 3.78 28.59 21.79
C ALA A 140 2.83 29.74 21.39
N GLY A 141 2.86 30.88 22.08
CA GLY A 141 2.06 32.07 21.77
C GLY A 141 0.67 32.11 22.40
N TYR A 142 0.34 31.19 23.31
CA TYR A 142 -0.95 31.17 24.01
C TYR A 142 -0.92 32.07 25.25
N THR A 143 -2.05 32.73 25.55
CA THR A 143 -2.24 33.49 26.78
C THR A 143 -3.17 32.74 27.73
N LEU A 144 -2.71 32.50 28.96
CA LEU A 144 -3.53 31.85 29.99
C LEU A 144 -4.35 32.91 30.75
N VAL A 145 -5.68 32.76 30.74
CA VAL A 145 -6.62 33.60 31.48
C VAL A 145 -7.31 32.75 32.54
N THR A 146 -7.30 33.21 33.79
CA THR A 146 -7.98 32.59 34.93
C THR A 146 -9.02 33.57 35.47
N HIS A 147 -10.26 33.12 35.70
CA HIS A 147 -11.37 33.91 36.25
C HIS A 147 -11.61 33.60 37.73
#